data_AF-A0A085LKA7-F1
#
_entry.id   AF-A0A085LKA7-F1
#
_cell.length_a   1.000
_cell.length_b   1.000
_cell.length_c   1.000
_cell.angle_alpha   90.00
_cell.angle_beta   90.00
_cell.angle_gamma   90.00
#
_symmetry.space_group_name_H-M   'P 1'
#
loop_
_entity.id
_entity.type
_entity.pdbx_description
1 polymer ?
#
loop_
_entity_poly.entity_id
_entity_poly.type
_entity_poly.pdbx_seq_one_letter_code
_entity_poly.pdbx_strand_id
1 'polypeptide(L)'
;MDTSITITKADKGNAMVVMDRSTYNSKTEELLSSPTYVRIPDDPTEPTRESLQHLTACCSEQSGDQRIIAISKRLKYTSNAKSPEPYCLPKVHKPDIPFRPIVSRSNCTTSALSKYIASLLHPFTGKRQSHVLNSREFLNAVKTISLSPDDILVSYDVKDLFTRVPLQYTCRLAFVSPLFF
;
A
#
# COMPACT_ATOMS: atom_id res chain seq x y z
N MET A 1 -7.96 31.88 3.10
CA MET A 1 -7.63 30.65 3.84
C MET A 1 -6.23 30.84 4.40
N ASP A 2 -6.03 30.67 5.69
CA ASP A 2 -4.72 30.78 6.31
C ASP A 2 -3.82 29.63 5.81
N THR A 3 -2.71 29.95 5.15
CA THR A 3 -1.77 28.97 4.61
C THR A 3 -0.77 28.48 5.64
N SER A 4 -0.71 29.10 6.83
CA SER A 4 0.21 28.74 7.91
C SER A 4 -0.17 27.45 8.64
N ILE A 5 -1.43 27.01 8.52
CA ILE A 5 -1.94 25.80 9.17
C ILE A 5 -2.12 24.63 8.18
N THR A 6 -1.98 23.43 8.71
CA THR A 6 -2.32 22.17 8.03
C THR A 6 -3.43 21.47 8.80
N ILE A 7 -4.46 21.04 8.06
CA ILE A 7 -5.56 20.23 8.58
C ILE A 7 -5.40 18.82 7.98
N THR A 8 -5.27 17.81 8.83
CA THR A 8 -5.12 16.41 8.41
C THR A 8 -5.89 15.48 9.35
N LYS A 9 -5.97 14.20 8.99
CA LYS A 9 -6.55 13.17 9.86
C LYS A 9 -5.50 12.63 10.82
N ALA A 10 -5.93 12.23 12.01
CA ALA A 10 -5.10 11.42 12.89
C ALA A 10 -4.95 10.00 12.33
N ASP A 11 -3.83 9.37 12.69
CA ASP A 11 -3.52 7.99 12.31
C ASP A 11 -4.54 6.96 12.83
N LYS A 12 -5.13 7.23 14.01
CA LYS A 12 -6.14 6.39 14.68
C LYS A 12 -7.18 7.26 15.36
N GLY A 13 -8.37 6.69 15.58
CA GLY A 13 -9.41 7.32 16.41
C GLY A 13 -10.36 8.28 15.68
N ASN A 14 -10.36 8.30 14.34
CA ASN A 14 -11.23 9.16 13.51
C ASN A 14 -11.22 10.63 13.94
N ALA A 15 -10.06 11.14 14.38
CA ALA A 15 -9.88 12.51 14.83
C ALA A 15 -9.29 13.38 13.72
N MET A 16 -9.61 14.68 13.77
CA MET A 16 -8.97 15.71 12.94
C MET A 16 -7.83 16.36 13.73
N VAL A 17 -6.73 16.65 13.05
CA VAL A 17 -5.56 17.33 13.62
C VAL A 17 -5.37 18.65 12.90
N VAL A 18 -5.26 19.72 13.69
CA VAL A 18 -4.89 21.06 13.22
C VAL A 18 -3.52 21.37 13.81
N MET A 19 -2.56 21.76 12.98
CA MET A 19 -1.20 22.09 13.42
C MET A 19 -0.52 23.06 12.46
N ASP A 20 0.58 23.67 12.89
CA ASP A 20 1.39 24.52 12.02
C ASP A 20 1.95 23.74 10.83
N ARG A 21 1.87 24.34 9.65
CA ARG A 21 2.40 23.76 8.40
C ARG A 21 3.91 23.57 8.48
N SER A 22 4.64 24.48 9.13
CA SER A 22 6.09 24.37 9.34
C SER A 22 6.44 23.13 10.16
N THR A 23 5.72 22.89 11.26
CA THR A 23 5.90 21.70 12.11
C THR A 23 5.58 20.42 11.34
N TYR A 24 4.49 20.43 10.56
CA TYR A 24 4.14 19.28 9.71
C TYR A 24 5.24 18.97 8.69
N ASN A 25 5.70 19.97 7.94
CA ASN A 25 6.73 19.81 6.92
C ASN A 25 8.05 19.32 7.53
N SER A 26 8.49 19.92 8.65
CA SER A 26 9.73 19.54 9.33
C SER A 26 9.71 18.07 9.77
N LYS A 27 8.60 17.62 10.37
CA LYS A 27 8.43 16.22 10.78
C LYS A 27 8.36 15.26 9.59
N THR A 28 7.75 15.69 8.48
CA THR A 28 7.75 14.91 7.23
C THR A 28 9.15 14.79 6.64
N GLU A 29 9.93 15.87 6.62
CA GLU A 29 11.31 15.86 6.12
C GLU A 29 12.22 14.98 6.99
N GLU A 30 12.10 15.06 8.32
CA GLU A 30 12.81 14.19 9.26
C GLU A 30 12.55 12.71 8.97
N LEU A 31 11.27 12.34 8.79
CA LEU A 31 10.83 10.99 8.44
C LEU A 31 11.44 10.52 7.10
N LEU A 32 11.41 11.38 6.09
CA LEU A 32 11.92 11.08 4.74
C LEU A 32 13.45 11.06 4.67
N SER A 33 14.14 11.65 5.64
CA SER A 33 15.60 11.63 5.76
C SER A 33 16.14 10.32 6.35
N SER A 34 15.25 9.38 6.74
CA SER A 34 15.66 8.07 7.22
C SER A 34 16.24 7.18 6.10
N PRO A 35 17.08 6.18 6.42
CA PRO A 35 17.67 5.26 5.43
C PRO A 35 16.65 4.43 4.63
N THR A 36 15.37 4.45 5.03
CA THR A 36 14.28 3.75 4.34
C THR A 36 13.95 4.37 2.99
N TYR A 37 14.24 5.67 2.80
CA TYR A 37 13.88 6.41 1.59
C TYR A 37 15.11 6.85 0.83
N VAL A 38 15.00 6.87 -0.50
CA VAL A 38 16.05 7.34 -1.39
C VAL A 38 15.47 8.41 -2.29
N ARG A 39 16.17 9.54 -2.39
CA ARG A 39 15.81 10.60 -3.32
C ARG A 39 16.11 10.15 -4.74
N ILE A 40 15.13 10.31 -5.62
CA ILE A 40 15.29 10.09 -7.05
C ILE A 40 15.53 11.43 -7.76
N PRO A 41 16.28 11.44 -8.88
CA PRO A 41 16.65 12.68 -9.56
C PRO A 41 15.46 13.34 -10.27
N ASP A 42 14.57 12.53 -10.86
CA ASP A 42 13.48 12.99 -11.72
C ASP A 42 12.18 12.24 -11.43
N ASP A 43 11.04 12.82 -11.84
CA ASP A 43 9.72 12.19 -11.73
C ASP A 43 9.62 11.00 -12.71
N PRO A 44 9.48 9.74 -12.22
CA PRO A 44 9.46 8.57 -13.07
C PRO A 44 8.08 8.31 -13.70
N THR A 45 7.11 9.21 -13.53
CA THR A 45 5.71 9.02 -13.95
C THR A 45 5.57 8.70 -15.44
N GLU A 46 6.19 9.50 -16.30
CA GLU A 46 6.12 9.31 -17.76
C GLU A 46 6.91 8.07 -18.23
N PRO A 47 8.19 7.86 -17.82
CA PRO A 47 8.90 6.62 -18.14
C PRO A 47 8.14 5.35 -17.69
N THR A 48 7.50 5.41 -16.52
CA THR A 48 6.66 4.32 -16.02
C THR A 48 5.41 4.13 -16.89
N ARG A 49 4.75 5.22 -17.32
CA ARG A 49 3.58 5.16 -18.21
C ARG A 49 3.95 4.48 -19.54
N GLU A 50 5.04 4.89 -20.17
CA GLU A 50 5.50 4.35 -21.45
C GLU A 50 5.83 2.85 -21.34
N SER A 51 6.56 2.47 -20.29
CA SER A 51 6.88 1.07 -20.01
C SER A 51 5.61 0.23 -19.85
N LEU A 52 4.64 0.72 -19.08
CA LEU A 52 3.36 0.03 -18.89
C LEU A 52 2.52 0.00 -20.17
N GLN A 53 2.54 1.05 -20.97
CA GLN A 53 1.84 1.11 -22.26
C GLN A 53 2.36 0.02 -23.20
N HIS A 54 3.69 -0.11 -23.32
CA HIS A 54 4.33 -1.14 -24.13
C HIS A 54 3.96 -2.55 -23.65
N LEU A 55 4.11 -2.82 -22.35
CA LEU A 55 3.79 -4.13 -21.76
C LEU A 55 2.31 -4.49 -21.95
N THR A 56 1.40 -3.56 -21.68
CA THR A 56 -0.03 -3.83 -21.80
C THR A 56 -0.50 -3.96 -23.24
N ALA A 57 0.14 -3.29 -24.20
CA ALA A 57 -0.11 -3.49 -25.63
C ALA A 57 0.22 -4.94 -26.04
N CYS A 58 1.44 -5.39 -25.74
CA CYS A 58 1.88 -6.76 -26.02
C CYS A 58 0.96 -7.81 -25.36
N CYS A 59 0.66 -7.66 -24.07
CA CYS A 59 -0.25 -8.59 -23.38
C CYS A 59 -1.68 -8.56 -23.95
N SER A 60 -2.15 -7.41 -24.43
CA SER A 60 -3.49 -7.29 -25.01
C SER A 60 -3.64 -8.05 -26.33
N GLU A 61 -2.59 -8.02 -27.17
CA GLU A 61 -2.55 -8.75 -28.45
C GLU A 61 -2.54 -10.26 -28.23
N GLN A 62 -1.82 -10.72 -27.20
CA GLN A 62 -1.70 -12.15 -26.89
C GLN A 62 -2.95 -12.73 -26.20
N SER A 63 -3.53 -11.99 -25.26
CA SER A 63 -4.61 -12.52 -24.39
C SER A 63 -6.02 -12.24 -24.90
N GLY A 64 -6.22 -11.15 -25.65
CA GLY A 64 -7.56 -10.66 -25.97
C GLY A 64 -8.38 -10.16 -24.76
N ASP A 65 -7.79 -10.03 -23.56
CA ASP A 65 -8.50 -9.59 -22.35
C ASP A 65 -8.91 -8.12 -22.48
N GLN A 66 -10.23 -7.88 -22.53
CA GLN A 66 -10.81 -6.54 -22.66
C GLN A 66 -10.41 -5.58 -21.55
N ARG A 67 -10.11 -6.08 -20.34
CA ARG A 67 -9.63 -5.25 -19.23
C ARG A 67 -8.21 -4.74 -19.50
N ILE A 68 -7.32 -5.59 -20.02
CA ILE A 68 -5.96 -5.17 -20.41
C ILE A 68 -6.02 -4.19 -21.59
N ILE A 69 -6.86 -4.46 -22.59
CA ILE A 69 -7.09 -3.55 -23.73
C ILE A 69 -7.53 -2.16 -23.24
N ALA A 70 -8.48 -2.10 -22.30
CA ALA A 70 -8.94 -0.84 -21.72
C ALA A 70 -7.83 -0.11 -20.96
N ILE A 71 -7.00 -0.84 -20.19
CA ILE A 71 -5.84 -0.27 -19.49
C ILE A 71 -4.83 0.31 -20.49
N SER A 72 -4.49 -0.44 -21.54
CA SER A 72 -3.57 -0.01 -22.58
C SER A 72 -4.07 1.27 -23.27
N LYS A 73 -5.36 1.32 -23.65
CA LYS A 73 -5.99 2.54 -24.21
C LYS A 73 -5.89 3.74 -23.27
N ARG A 74 -6.09 3.55 -21.97
CA ARG A 74 -5.99 4.62 -20.96
C ARG A 74 -4.59 5.19 -20.87
N LEU A 75 -3.56 4.33 -20.92
CA LEU A 75 -2.15 4.70 -20.81
C LEU A 75 -1.60 5.44 -22.05
N LYS A 76 -2.32 5.46 -23.17
CA LYS A 76 -1.94 6.23 -24.37
C LYS A 76 -1.92 7.73 -24.14
N TYR A 77 -2.69 8.23 -23.17
CA TYR A 77 -2.81 9.66 -22.89
C TYR A 77 -2.04 10.03 -21.63
N THR A 78 -1.13 10.99 -21.75
CA THR A 78 -0.32 11.53 -20.64
C THR A 78 -1.19 12.19 -19.57
N SER A 79 -2.33 12.77 -19.94
CA SER A 79 -3.31 13.35 -19.00
C SER A 79 -3.89 12.34 -18.00
N ASN A 80 -3.74 11.04 -18.26
CA ASN A 80 -4.18 9.96 -17.37
C ASN A 80 -3.05 9.42 -16.47
N ALA A 81 -1.83 9.95 -16.58
CA ALA A 81 -0.71 9.62 -15.72
C ALA A 81 -0.54 10.67 -14.64
N LYS A 82 -0.37 10.18 -13.41
CA LYS A 82 -0.19 11.02 -12.23
C LYS A 82 0.79 10.33 -11.29
N SER A 83 1.75 11.09 -10.79
CA SER A 83 2.67 10.65 -9.75
C SER A 83 1.92 10.39 -8.43
N PRO A 84 2.24 9.32 -7.68
CA PRO A 84 1.69 9.13 -6.34
C PRO A 84 2.12 10.24 -5.38
N GLU A 85 1.16 10.76 -4.61
CA GLU A 85 1.40 11.87 -3.67
C GLU A 85 1.53 11.34 -2.24
N PRO A 86 2.68 11.52 -1.57
CA PRO A 86 2.81 11.18 -0.17
C PRO A 86 2.16 12.24 0.72
N TYR A 87 1.58 11.80 1.82
CA TYR A 87 1.15 12.64 2.93
C TYR A 87 1.39 11.90 4.25
N CYS A 88 1.39 12.61 5.37
CA CYS A 88 1.70 12.06 6.68
C CYS A 88 0.50 12.18 7.62
N LEU A 89 0.26 11.12 8.39
CA LEU A 89 -0.76 11.08 9.44
C LEU A 89 -0.12 11.14 10.83
N PRO A 90 -0.46 12.11 11.68
CA PRO A 90 0.07 12.19 13.05
C PRO A 90 -0.44 11.04 13.93
N LYS A 91 0.47 10.32 14.58
CA LYS A 91 0.14 9.28 15.58
C LYS A 91 -0.07 9.94 16.95
N VAL A 92 -1.16 10.69 17.11
CA VAL A 92 -1.50 11.44 18.35
C VAL A 92 -1.63 10.59 19.62
N HIS A 93 -1.74 9.27 19.47
CA HIS A 93 -1.82 8.30 20.56
C HIS A 93 -0.43 7.81 21.03
N LYS A 94 0.66 8.41 20.55
CA LYS A 94 2.05 8.07 20.89
C LYS A 94 2.79 9.31 21.40
N PRO A 95 3.77 9.15 22.31
CA PRO A 95 4.69 10.23 22.68
C PRO A 95 5.35 10.83 21.45
N ASP A 96 5.68 12.11 21.49
CA ASP A 96 6.35 12.88 20.41
C ASP A 96 5.58 12.99 19.09
N ILE A 97 4.39 12.38 19.00
CA ILE A 97 3.49 12.41 17.83
C ILE A 97 4.27 12.08 16.54
N PRO A 98 4.83 10.86 16.41
CA PRO A 98 5.49 10.42 15.19
C PRO A 98 4.50 10.37 14.03
N PHE A 99 5.00 10.53 12.81
CA PHE A 99 4.15 10.53 11.61
C PHE A 99 4.13 9.15 10.96
N ARG A 100 2.99 8.78 10.35
CA ARG A 100 2.88 7.64 9.42
C ARG A 100 2.82 8.18 7.99
N PRO A 101 3.78 7.83 7.12
CA PRO A 101 3.69 8.18 5.71
C PRO A 101 2.63 7.32 5.03
N ILE A 102 1.81 7.94 4.20
CA ILE A 102 0.80 7.32 3.35
C ILE A 102 1.03 7.82 1.93
N VAL A 103 0.99 6.91 0.96
CA VAL A 103 1.07 7.27 -0.46
C VAL A 103 -0.33 7.20 -1.06
N SER A 104 -0.87 8.34 -1.46
CA SER A 104 -2.09 8.41 -2.25
C SER A 104 -1.82 7.86 -3.65
N ARG A 105 -2.45 6.73 -3.99
CA ARG A 105 -2.36 6.12 -5.33
C ARG A 105 -3.60 6.37 -6.19
N SER A 106 -4.42 7.34 -5.80
CA SER A 106 -5.66 7.67 -6.50
C SER A 106 -5.35 8.16 -7.91
N ASN A 107 -5.86 7.41 -8.90
CA ASN A 107 -5.66 7.68 -10.33
C ASN A 107 -4.20 7.78 -10.79
N CYS A 108 -3.26 7.19 -10.05
CA CYS A 108 -1.87 7.14 -10.50
C CYS A 108 -1.68 6.23 -11.71
N THR A 109 -0.55 6.38 -12.39
CA THR A 109 -0.20 5.64 -13.61
C THR A 109 -0.36 4.12 -13.46
N THR A 110 0.06 3.57 -12.32
CA THR A 110 0.03 2.13 -12.01
C THR A 110 -1.33 1.63 -11.49
N SER A 111 -2.28 2.52 -11.21
CA SER A 111 -3.49 2.20 -10.42
C SER A 111 -4.41 1.15 -11.08
N ALA A 112 -4.71 1.30 -12.36
CA ALA A 112 -5.62 0.37 -13.06
C ALA A 112 -4.99 -1.01 -13.24
N LEU A 113 -3.71 -1.07 -13.59
CA LEU A 113 -2.98 -2.33 -13.68
C LEU A 113 -2.86 -3.01 -12.31
N SER A 114 -2.59 -2.25 -11.25
CA SER A 114 -2.56 -2.80 -9.87
C SER A 114 -3.89 -3.44 -9.49
N LYS A 115 -5.04 -2.80 -9.82
CA LYS A 115 -6.37 -3.35 -9.56
C LYS A 115 -6.64 -4.61 -10.38
N TYR A 116 -6.21 -4.61 -11.65
CA TYR A 116 -6.32 -5.77 -12.51
C TYR A 116 -5.55 -6.97 -11.93
N ILE A 117 -4.27 -6.79 -11.61
CA ILE A 117 -3.43 -7.84 -11.00
C ILE A 117 -4.03 -8.30 -9.66
N ALA A 118 -4.47 -7.37 -8.80
CA ALA A 118 -5.12 -7.72 -7.55
C ALA A 118 -6.38 -8.58 -7.77
N SER A 119 -7.17 -8.30 -8.80
CA SER A 119 -8.35 -9.12 -9.13
C SER A 119 -7.99 -10.53 -9.58
N LEU A 120 -6.84 -10.71 -10.25
CA LEU A 120 -6.33 -12.02 -10.64
C LEU A 120 -5.80 -12.81 -9.44
N LEU A 121 -5.17 -12.12 -8.48
CA LEU A 121 -4.60 -12.74 -7.28
C LEU A 121 -5.66 -13.04 -6.21
N HIS A 122 -6.75 -12.27 -6.17
CA HIS A 122 -7.77 -12.36 -5.13
C HIS A 122 -8.29 -13.79 -4.88
N PRO A 123 -8.61 -14.62 -5.92
CA PRO A 123 -9.05 -16.00 -5.71
C PRO A 123 -8.04 -16.91 -5.02
N PHE A 124 -6.76 -16.52 -4.92
CA PHE A 124 -5.71 -17.29 -4.26
C PHE A 124 -5.37 -16.78 -2.86
N THR A 125 -5.92 -15.64 -2.47
CA THR A 125 -5.75 -15.09 -1.12
C THR A 125 -6.73 -15.70 -0.13
N GLY A 126 -6.38 -15.70 1.16
CA GLY A 126 -7.29 -16.12 2.24
C GLY A 126 -7.53 -17.63 2.39
N LYS A 127 -6.90 -18.48 1.56
CA LYS A 127 -7.07 -19.95 1.61
C LYS A 127 -6.27 -20.67 2.69
N ARG A 128 -5.39 -19.97 3.42
CA ARG A 128 -4.53 -20.58 4.44
C ARG A 128 -5.33 -20.79 5.73
N GLN A 129 -5.02 -21.85 6.47
CA GLN A 129 -5.64 -22.12 7.78
C GLN A 129 -5.41 -20.99 8.79
N SER A 130 -4.29 -20.26 8.68
CA SER A 130 -3.98 -19.09 9.50
C SER A 130 -4.71 -17.82 9.07
N HIS A 131 -5.54 -17.86 8.02
CA HIS A 131 -6.29 -16.71 7.58
C HIS A 131 -7.41 -16.41 8.55
N VAL A 132 -7.53 -15.14 8.91
CA VAL A 132 -8.61 -14.61 9.74
C VAL A 132 -9.23 -13.46 8.96
N LEU A 133 -10.52 -13.55 8.66
CA LEU A 133 -11.24 -12.58 7.84
C LEU A 133 -11.45 -11.25 8.58
N ASN A 134 -11.85 -11.34 9.85
CA ASN A 134 -12.18 -10.16 10.66
C ASN A 134 -12.11 -10.47 12.17
N SER A 135 -12.26 -9.41 12.98
CA SER A 135 -12.21 -9.49 14.44
C SER A 135 -13.29 -10.39 15.06
N ARG A 136 -14.47 -10.51 14.42
CA ARG A 136 -15.56 -11.36 14.92
C ARG A 136 -15.22 -12.84 14.74
N GLU A 137 -14.68 -13.22 13.59
CA GLU A 137 -14.20 -14.59 13.36
C GLU A 137 -13.07 -14.95 14.31
N PHE A 138 -12.10 -14.04 14.50
CA PHE A 138 -11.04 -14.21 15.48
C PHE A 138 -11.58 -14.51 16.88
N LEU A 139 -12.53 -13.70 17.37
CA LEU A 139 -13.13 -13.89 18.69
C LEU A 139 -13.84 -15.23 18.82
N ASN A 140 -14.50 -15.70 17.76
CA ASN A 140 -15.14 -17.00 17.76
C ASN A 140 -14.11 -18.14 17.82
N ALA A 141 -13.01 -18.03 17.07
CA ALA A 141 -11.93 -19.02 17.07
C ALA A 141 -11.20 -19.09 18.41
N VAL A 142 -10.92 -17.96 19.04
CA VAL A 142 -10.23 -17.94 20.35
C VAL A 142 -11.11 -18.50 21.46
N LYS A 143 -12.44 -18.29 21.41
CA LYS A 143 -13.37 -18.85 22.39
C LYS A 143 -13.43 -20.38 22.40
N THR A 144 -13.05 -21.04 21.30
CA THR A 144 -13.03 -22.51 21.22
C THR A 144 -11.75 -23.14 21.76
N ILE A 145 -10.74 -22.33 22.10
CA ILE A 145 -9.47 -22.82 22.63
C ILE A 145 -9.64 -23.15 24.12
N SER A 146 -9.34 -24.39 24.51
CA SER A 146 -9.23 -24.79 25.92
C SER A 146 -7.80 -24.53 26.39
N LEU A 147 -7.65 -23.89 27.55
CA LEU A 147 -6.35 -23.50 28.11
C LEU A 147 -6.01 -24.34 29.33
N SER A 148 -4.76 -24.78 29.41
CA SER A 148 -4.12 -25.35 30.60
C SER A 148 -3.60 -24.23 31.52
N PRO A 149 -3.46 -24.45 32.85
CA PRO A 149 -2.84 -23.47 33.75
C PRO A 149 -1.42 -23.04 33.36
N ASP A 150 -0.69 -23.90 32.64
CA ASP A 150 0.69 -23.63 32.20
C ASP A 150 0.77 -22.96 30.81
N ASP A 151 -0.36 -22.74 30.14
CA ASP A 151 -0.37 -22.12 28.82
C ASP A 151 -0.11 -20.61 28.92
N ILE A 152 0.65 -20.09 27.95
CA ILE A 152 0.95 -18.66 27.85
C ILE A 152 0.47 -18.09 26.51
N LEU A 153 -0.10 -16.89 26.57
CA LEU A 153 -0.44 -16.13 25.37
C LEU A 153 0.74 -15.26 24.97
N VAL A 154 1.21 -15.42 23.72
CA VAL A 154 2.26 -14.59 23.15
C VAL A 154 1.71 -13.77 22.00
N SER A 155 2.02 -12.48 21.99
CA SER A 155 1.62 -11.54 20.93
C SER A 155 2.86 -10.96 20.24
N TYR A 156 2.85 -11.00 18.92
CA TYR A 156 3.91 -10.47 18.07
C TYR A 156 3.36 -9.34 17.19
N ASP A 157 4.12 -8.25 17.06
CA ASP A 157 3.81 -7.16 16.15
C ASP A 157 4.91 -7.03 15.09
N VAL A 158 4.51 -6.95 13.81
CA VAL A 158 5.46 -6.79 12.72
C VAL A 158 5.75 -5.31 12.51
N LYS A 159 6.98 -4.91 12.78
CA LYS A 159 7.44 -3.54 12.55
C LYS A 159 7.62 -3.25 11.05
N ASP A 160 7.03 -2.14 10.59
CA ASP A 160 7.21 -1.56 9.25
C ASP A 160 6.93 -2.51 8.06
N LEU A 161 5.89 -3.34 8.20
CA LEU A 161 5.51 -4.40 7.23
C LEU A 161 5.62 -3.99 5.77
N PHE A 162 5.02 -2.86 5.37
CA PHE A 162 4.98 -2.43 3.97
C PHE A 162 6.36 -2.15 3.35
N THR A 163 7.30 -1.65 4.15
CA THR A 163 8.66 -1.33 3.68
C THR A 163 9.61 -2.52 3.73
N ARG A 164 9.21 -3.62 4.38
CA ARG A 164 10.04 -4.81 4.62
C ARG A 164 9.59 -6.05 3.85
N VAL A 165 8.67 -5.90 2.91
CA VAL A 165 8.25 -7.02 2.04
C VAL A 165 9.39 -7.34 1.05
N PRO A 166 9.91 -8.58 1.01
CA PRO A 166 10.98 -8.95 0.07
C PRO A 166 10.42 -9.12 -1.35
N LEU A 167 10.30 -7.99 -2.08
CA LEU A 167 9.58 -7.91 -3.35
C LEU A 167 9.99 -8.98 -4.37
N GLN A 168 11.29 -9.22 -4.57
CA GLN A 168 11.78 -10.21 -5.53
C GLN A 168 11.29 -11.63 -5.18
N TYR A 169 11.36 -12.01 -3.90
CA TYR A 169 10.87 -13.29 -3.43
C TYR A 169 9.35 -13.40 -3.56
N THR A 170 8.61 -12.35 -3.17
CA THR A 170 7.16 -12.30 -3.30
C THR A 170 6.69 -12.42 -4.76
N CYS A 171 7.34 -11.73 -5.70
CA CYS A 171 7.00 -11.83 -7.12
C CYS A 171 7.26 -13.24 -7.68
N ARG A 172 8.37 -13.88 -7.31
CA ARG A 172 8.65 -15.28 -7.71
C ARG A 172 7.59 -16.23 -7.16
N LEU A 173 7.23 -16.09 -5.89
CA LEU A 173 6.17 -16.90 -5.28
C LEU A 173 4.83 -16.73 -6.01
N ALA A 174 4.44 -15.49 -6.31
CA ALA A 174 3.12 -15.19 -6.87
C ALA A 174 2.96 -15.58 -8.35
N PHE A 175 4.03 -15.51 -9.15
CA PHE A 175 3.91 -15.63 -10.62
C PHE A 175 4.73 -16.76 -11.25
N VAL A 176 5.65 -17.39 -10.51
CA VAL A 176 6.54 -18.43 -11.06
C VAL A 176 6.37 -19.76 -10.33
N SER A 177 6.03 -19.73 -9.04
CA SER A 177 5.91 -20.96 -8.25
C SER A 177 4.64 -21.74 -8.62
N PRO A 178 4.74 -23.07 -8.88
CA PRO A 178 3.57 -23.92 -9.09
C PRO A 178 2.69 -24.06 -7.83
N LEU A 179 3.13 -23.56 -6.67
CA LEU A 179 2.33 -23.57 -5.43
C LEU A 179 1.07 -22.67 -5.48
N PHE A 180 0.92 -21.84 -6.52
CA PHE A 180 -0.24 -20.96 -6.70
C PHE A 180 -1.18 -21.37 -7.86
N PHE A 181 -0.81 -22.38 -8.67
CA PHE A 181 -1.61 -22.87 -9.79
C PHE A 181 -2.06 -24.32 -9.58
#